data_AF-A0A4V2VKH0-F1
#
_entry.id   AF-A0A4V2VKH0-F1
#
_cell.length_a   1.000
_cell.length_b   1.000
_cell.length_c   1.000
_cell.angle_alpha   90.00
_cell.angle_beta   90.00
_cell.angle_gamma   90.00
#
_symmetry.space_group_name_H-M   'P 1'
#
loop_
_entity.id
_entity.type
_entity.pdbx_description
1 polymer ?
#
loop_
_entity_poly.entity_id
_entity_poly.type
_entity_poly.pdbx_seq_one_letter_code
_entity_poly.pdbx_strand_id
1 'polypeptide(L)'
;MRNLLLGSLVLTAFLAAPARAHGFGEWPDLAPDAEADASLAQWDLADLAEARERPRSPFDTPPSGAETGQVSLEDPGDAPLVRPSGEPGAGPGDRLPPMLPAELQPRRWSDHVPRAYAANPDFLSQLGTIKWETLILLGYFSLQSGKKLFRETTSFHFHNEGWFGKDTTNLGIDKLTHAFDTYLIAEILHMRLHDKTHASQGDAVTAAILASTFMALNEISDGIETDSGYSMQDITMNLVGAGFSVLRNTVPGMREKVAFKIEIIPDDNIYSYRG
;
A
#
# COMPACT_ATOMS: atom_id res chain seq x y z
N MET A 1 -37.46 -25.89 1.65
CA MET A 1 -36.91 -24.77 2.43
C MET A 1 -35.42 -25.01 2.55
N ARG A 2 -34.66 -24.17 1.85
CA ARG A 2 -33.27 -24.36 1.45
C ARG A 2 -32.50 -23.14 1.94
N ASN A 3 -31.28 -23.37 2.43
CA ASN A 3 -30.25 -22.39 2.81
C ASN A 3 -30.42 -21.69 4.17
N LEU A 4 -29.50 -22.00 5.08
CA LEU A 4 -28.79 -21.04 5.93
C LEU A 4 -27.79 -21.83 6.77
N LEU A 5 -26.51 -21.81 6.38
CA LEU A 5 -25.30 -22.03 7.18
C LEU A 5 -24.09 -22.16 6.23
N LEU A 6 -23.71 -21.05 5.58
CA LEU A 6 -22.39 -20.90 4.97
C LEU A 6 -21.84 -19.56 5.44
N GLY A 7 -20.93 -19.60 6.41
CA GLY A 7 -20.29 -18.40 6.94
C GLY A 7 -18.94 -18.64 7.62
N SER A 8 -18.39 -19.86 7.59
CA SER A 8 -17.18 -20.18 8.38
C SER A 8 -16.17 -21.09 7.68
N LEU A 9 -16.24 -21.28 6.35
CA LEU A 9 -15.44 -22.31 5.67
C LEU A 9 -14.18 -21.82 4.94
N VAL A 10 -13.95 -20.51 4.81
CA VAL A 10 -12.84 -20.00 3.98
C VAL A 10 -11.49 -20.09 4.70
N LEU A 11 -11.45 -20.05 6.04
CA LEU A 11 -10.19 -20.11 6.79
C LEU A 11 -9.73 -21.54 7.12
N THR A 12 -10.66 -22.49 7.22
CA THR A 12 -10.35 -23.86 7.67
C THR A 12 -9.85 -24.77 6.54
N ALA A 13 -10.17 -24.45 5.28
CA ALA A 13 -9.77 -25.27 4.14
C ALA A 13 -8.25 -25.24 3.85
N PHE A 14 -7.53 -24.20 4.29
CA PHE A 14 -6.08 -24.08 4.07
C PHE A 14 -5.22 -24.76 5.15
N LEU A 15 -5.80 -25.19 6.28
CA LEU A 15 -5.08 -25.84 7.39
C LEU A 15 -5.15 -27.38 7.37
N ALA A 16 -5.83 -27.98 6.39
CA ALA A 16 -6.10 -29.43 6.34
C ALA A 16 -5.45 -30.18 5.16
N ALA A 17 -4.43 -29.60 4.51
CA ALA A 17 -3.60 -30.38 3.58
C ALA A 17 -2.58 -31.22 4.39
N PRO A 18 -2.52 -32.55 4.22
CA PRO A 18 -1.52 -33.36 4.89
C PRO A 18 -0.14 -33.01 4.31
N ALA A 19 0.70 -32.38 5.14
CA ALA A 19 2.11 -32.19 4.84
C ALA A 19 2.80 -33.57 4.76
N ARG A 20 2.96 -34.09 3.55
CA ARG A 20 3.88 -35.19 3.31
C ARG A 20 5.27 -34.57 3.23
N ALA A 21 6.03 -34.72 4.32
CA ALA A 21 7.42 -34.30 4.40
C ALA A 21 8.24 -35.02 3.31
N HIS A 22 8.48 -34.33 2.20
CA HIS A 22 9.60 -34.62 1.31
C HIS A 22 10.71 -33.64 1.68
N GLY A 23 11.90 -34.18 1.88
CA GLY A 23 13.02 -33.51 2.52
C GLY A 23 13.36 -32.15 1.91
N PHE A 24 13.90 -31.27 2.77
CA PHE A 24 14.61 -30.06 2.37
C PHE A 24 15.68 -30.45 1.32
N GLY A 25 15.32 -30.31 0.05
CA GLY A 25 16.25 -30.38 -1.06
C GLY A 25 17.16 -29.16 -1.03
N GLU A 26 18.43 -29.42 -1.30
CA GLU A 26 19.51 -28.44 -1.32
C GLU A 26 19.11 -27.20 -2.13
N TRP A 27 19.36 -26.03 -1.54
CA TRP A 27 19.28 -24.74 -2.21
C TRP A 27 20.20 -24.78 -3.43
N PRO A 28 19.73 -24.47 -4.65
CA PRO A 28 20.65 -24.30 -5.76
C PRO A 28 21.59 -23.12 -5.44
N ASP A 29 22.89 -23.38 -5.58
CA ASP A 29 23.98 -22.42 -5.42
C ASP A 29 23.63 -21.09 -6.10
N LEU A 30 23.38 -20.07 -5.28
CA LEU A 30 23.45 -18.68 -5.70
C LEU A 30 24.92 -18.31 -5.84
N ALA A 31 25.56 -18.79 -6.91
CA ALA A 31 26.81 -18.19 -7.38
C ALA A 31 26.48 -16.94 -8.23
N PRO A 32 27.31 -15.89 -8.15
CA PRO A 32 26.91 -14.53 -8.52
C PRO A 32 27.48 -14.15 -9.89
N ASP A 33 26.61 -14.14 -10.91
CA ASP A 33 26.99 -13.70 -12.26
C ASP A 33 26.31 -12.39 -12.67
N ALA A 34 25.65 -11.71 -11.73
CA ALA A 34 25.30 -10.31 -11.88
C ALA A 34 26.25 -9.52 -11.00
N GLU A 35 27.19 -8.80 -11.61
CA GLU A 35 27.91 -7.72 -10.94
C GLU A 35 26.86 -6.77 -10.36
N ALA A 36 26.55 -6.95 -9.08
CA ALA A 36 25.87 -5.97 -8.27
C ALA A 36 26.81 -4.78 -8.22
N ASP A 37 26.51 -3.76 -9.01
CA ASP A 37 27.15 -2.46 -8.91
C ASP A 37 27.15 -2.05 -7.43
N ALA A 38 28.36 -1.93 -6.87
CA ALA A 38 28.61 -1.73 -5.45
C ALA A 38 28.30 -0.28 -5.01
N SER A 39 27.27 0.33 -5.59
CA SER A 39 26.82 1.70 -5.34
C SER A 39 25.57 1.79 -4.45
N LEU A 40 24.94 0.66 -4.12
CA LEU A 40 23.74 0.64 -3.27
C LEU A 40 24.02 0.49 -1.76
N ALA A 41 25.28 0.28 -1.36
CA ALA A 41 25.67 0.10 0.05
C ALA A 41 26.04 1.41 0.79
N GLN A 42 25.88 2.57 0.16
CA GLN A 42 26.36 3.84 0.71
C GLN A 42 25.28 4.94 0.71
N TRP A 43 24.05 4.58 1.05
CA TRP A 43 23.01 5.56 1.33
C TRP A 43 23.01 5.87 2.83
N ASP A 44 23.82 6.86 3.23
CA ASP A 44 23.69 7.47 4.55
C ASP A 44 22.55 8.49 4.52
N LEU A 45 21.55 8.31 5.39
CA LEU A 45 20.43 9.24 5.53
C LEU A 45 20.89 10.64 5.98
N ALA A 46 22.12 10.79 6.48
CA ALA A 46 22.74 12.07 6.79
C ALA A 46 23.03 12.92 5.54
N ASP A 47 23.32 12.32 4.39
CA ASP A 47 23.71 13.06 3.16
C ASP A 47 22.52 13.81 2.53
N LEU A 48 21.28 13.40 2.82
CA LEU A 48 20.08 14.11 2.36
C LEU A 48 19.78 15.40 3.15
N ALA A 49 20.43 15.59 4.31
CA ALA A 49 20.28 16.81 5.12
C ALA A 49 21.23 17.95 4.67
N GLU A 50 22.31 17.63 3.95
CA GLU A 50 23.37 18.58 3.61
C GLU A 50 23.25 19.21 2.22
N ALA A 51 22.32 18.75 1.37
CA ALA A 51 22.00 19.37 0.07
C ALA A 51 21.21 20.69 0.24
N ARG A 52 21.82 21.68 0.91
CA ARG A 52 21.22 22.99 1.23
C ARG A 52 21.59 24.10 0.25
N GLU A 53 22.39 23.83 -0.78
CA GLU A 53 22.68 24.79 -1.85
C GLU A 53 22.28 24.22 -3.21
N ARG A 54 21.19 24.74 -3.78
CA ARG A 54 20.73 24.39 -5.13
C ARG A 54 21.51 25.18 -6.20
N PRO A 55 21.94 24.57 -7.31
CA PRO A 55 22.24 25.30 -8.53
C PRO A 55 20.94 25.94 -9.06
N ARG A 56 21.04 27.19 -9.54
CA ARG A 56 19.90 27.91 -10.15
C ARG A 56 19.34 27.15 -11.35
N SER A 57 18.02 27.10 -11.42
CA SER A 57 17.28 26.41 -12.48
C SER A 57 17.13 27.34 -13.69
N PRO A 58 17.18 26.84 -14.94
CA PRO A 58 16.90 27.66 -16.12
C PRO A 58 15.46 28.18 -16.20
N PHE A 59 14.61 27.80 -15.25
CA PHE A 59 13.24 28.31 -15.08
C PHE A 59 13.14 29.53 -14.14
N ASP A 60 14.26 30.06 -13.64
CA ASP A 60 14.28 31.19 -12.69
C ASP A 60 14.12 32.58 -13.36
N THR A 61 13.86 32.67 -14.66
CA THR A 61 13.56 33.95 -15.35
C THR A 61 12.05 34.12 -15.54
N PRO A 62 11.41 35.13 -14.92
CA PRO A 62 10.01 35.43 -15.19
C PRO A 62 9.86 36.09 -16.57
N PRO A 63 8.77 35.83 -17.30
CA PRO A 63 8.49 36.55 -18.53
C PRO A 63 8.23 38.03 -18.23
N SER A 64 8.86 38.91 -19.00
CA SER A 64 8.65 40.35 -18.91
C SER A 64 7.24 40.71 -19.39
N GLY A 65 6.45 41.36 -18.53
CA GLY A 65 5.23 42.05 -18.91
C GLY A 65 3.95 41.43 -18.37
N ALA A 66 3.63 41.73 -17.11
CA ALA A 66 2.25 41.90 -16.63
C ALA A 66 2.30 42.67 -15.30
N GLU A 67 1.38 43.60 -15.14
CA GLU A 67 1.34 44.64 -14.13
C GLU A 67 1.22 44.11 -12.69
N THR A 68 1.80 44.87 -11.77
CA THR A 68 1.81 44.65 -10.32
C THR A 68 0.41 44.74 -9.72
N GLY A 69 -0.17 43.58 -9.40
CA GLY A 69 -1.15 43.43 -8.33
C GLY A 69 -0.51 42.63 -7.20
N GLN A 70 -0.20 43.28 -6.07
CA GLN A 70 0.15 42.57 -4.84
C GLN A 70 -1.07 41.77 -4.37
N VAL A 71 -1.11 40.49 -4.73
CA VAL A 71 -1.97 39.51 -4.07
C VAL A 71 -1.10 38.82 -3.05
N SER A 72 -1.40 39.04 -1.77
CA SER A 72 -0.79 38.30 -0.67
C SER A 72 -1.15 36.83 -0.85
N LEU A 73 -0.19 36.00 -1.24
CA LEU A 73 -0.33 34.55 -1.25
C LEU A 73 -0.31 34.09 0.20
N GLU A 74 -1.49 33.94 0.80
CA GLU A 74 -1.66 33.11 1.97
C GLU A 74 -1.29 31.67 1.59
N ASP A 75 -0.42 31.04 2.38
CA ASP A 75 -0.05 29.64 2.25
C ASP A 75 -1.31 28.77 2.41
N PRO A 76 -1.75 28.02 1.38
CA PRO A 76 -2.97 27.22 1.48
C PRO A 76 -2.80 25.99 2.41
N GLY A 77 -1.64 25.82 3.06
CA GLY A 77 -1.33 24.72 3.97
C GLY A 77 -1.87 24.84 5.41
N ASP A 78 -2.39 26.01 5.82
CA ASP A 78 -2.79 26.27 7.21
C ASP A 78 -4.29 26.14 7.49
N ALA A 79 -5.09 25.63 6.54
CA ALA A 79 -6.50 25.34 6.80
C ALA A 79 -6.59 24.21 7.86
N PRO A 80 -7.11 24.47 9.08
CA PRO A 80 -7.32 23.41 10.04
C PRO A 80 -8.25 22.37 9.41
N LEU A 81 -7.92 21.09 9.53
CA LEU A 81 -8.84 20.02 9.15
C LEU A 81 -10.14 20.20 9.94
N VAL A 82 -11.18 20.72 9.27
CA VAL A 82 -12.51 20.90 9.85
C VAL A 82 -13.07 19.51 10.12
N ARG A 83 -13.12 19.12 11.40
CA ARG A 83 -13.78 17.89 11.85
C ARG A 83 -15.27 17.98 11.49
N PRO A 84 -15.87 16.97 10.81
CA PRO A 84 -17.31 16.87 10.73
C PRO A 84 -17.85 16.65 12.14
N SER A 85 -18.57 17.63 12.67
CA SER A 85 -19.19 17.54 13.99
C SER A 85 -20.41 16.64 13.91
N GLY A 86 -20.31 15.44 14.48
CA GLY A 86 -21.46 14.64 14.90
C GLY A 86 -21.54 13.24 14.29
N GLU A 87 -20.94 12.26 14.97
CA GLU A 87 -21.32 10.85 14.87
C GLU A 87 -21.52 10.32 16.30
N PRO A 88 -22.71 9.79 16.66
CA PRO A 88 -22.98 9.22 17.96
C PRO A 88 -22.61 7.72 17.96
N GLY A 89 -21.52 7.36 18.64
CA GLY A 89 -21.19 5.94 18.84
C GLY A 89 -19.77 5.71 19.35
N ALA A 90 -19.47 6.24 20.55
CA ALA A 90 -18.12 6.15 21.11
C ALA A 90 -17.74 4.71 21.47
N GLY A 91 -16.86 4.11 20.68
CA GLY A 91 -16.24 2.82 20.98
C GLY A 91 -15.16 2.97 22.06
N PRO A 92 -14.66 1.86 22.63
CA PRO A 92 -13.63 1.90 23.69
C PRO A 92 -12.29 2.60 23.31
N GLY A 93 -12.11 2.96 22.04
CA GLY A 93 -10.96 3.71 21.52
C GLY A 93 -11.13 5.23 21.50
N ASP A 94 -12.33 5.76 21.79
CA ASP A 94 -12.64 7.20 21.65
C ASP A 94 -12.26 8.04 22.88
N ARG A 95 -11.30 7.57 23.68
CA ARG A 95 -10.68 8.45 24.67
C ARG A 95 -9.84 9.45 23.90
N LEU A 96 -10.42 10.63 23.68
CA LEU A 96 -9.67 11.81 23.26
C LEU A 96 -8.42 11.89 24.15
N PRO A 97 -7.21 11.88 23.58
CA PRO A 97 -6.01 12.00 24.39
C PRO A 97 -6.09 13.28 25.23
N PRO A 98 -5.49 13.31 26.44
CA PRO A 98 -5.29 14.58 27.15
C PRO A 98 -4.71 15.59 26.16
N MET A 99 -5.16 16.86 26.20
CA MET A 99 -4.74 17.88 25.23
C MET A 99 -3.22 17.80 25.00
N LEU A 100 -2.84 17.33 23.80
CA LEU A 100 -1.44 17.22 23.43
C LEU A 100 -0.84 18.63 23.46
N PRO A 101 0.40 18.79 23.96
CA PRO A 101 1.15 20.03 23.80
C PRO A 101 1.10 20.51 22.34
N ALA A 102 1.05 21.83 22.13
CA ALA A 102 0.80 22.42 20.80
C ALA A 102 1.88 22.07 19.75
N GLU A 103 3.06 21.66 20.20
CA GLU A 103 4.18 21.16 19.42
C GLU A 103 4.03 19.68 19.01
N LEU A 104 3.21 18.91 19.72
CA LEU A 104 2.92 17.50 19.42
C LEU A 104 1.60 17.32 18.67
N GLN A 105 0.86 18.40 18.44
CA GLN A 105 -0.36 18.37 17.63
C GLN A 105 0.01 18.29 16.15
N PRO A 106 -0.48 17.28 15.41
CA PRO A 106 -0.29 17.18 13.97
C PRO A 106 -0.83 18.42 13.28
N ARG A 107 -0.01 19.08 12.45
CA ARG A 107 -0.43 20.25 11.65
C ARG A 107 -0.56 19.90 10.18
N ARG A 108 0.33 19.02 9.70
CA ARG A 108 0.32 18.46 8.36
C ARG A 108 -0.14 17.01 8.42
N TRP A 109 -0.61 16.52 7.28
CA TRP A 109 -0.99 15.11 7.14
C TRP A 109 0.17 14.14 7.43
N SER A 110 1.40 14.55 7.14
CA SER A 110 2.59 13.74 7.41
C SER A 110 3.05 13.78 8.87
N ASP A 111 2.47 14.64 9.70
CA ASP A 111 2.84 14.75 11.10
C ASP A 111 2.17 13.63 11.90
N HIS A 112 2.92 13.00 12.80
CA HIS A 112 2.41 11.91 13.61
C HIS A 112 2.71 12.15 15.08
N VAL A 113 1.75 11.79 15.93
CA VAL A 113 1.89 11.80 17.38
C VAL A 113 2.89 10.71 17.78
N PRO A 114 4.01 11.05 18.45
CA PRO A 114 5.02 10.06 18.82
C PRO A 114 4.42 8.94 19.68
N ARG A 115 4.94 7.71 19.53
CA ARG A 115 4.39 6.52 20.22
C ARG A 115 4.20 6.68 21.73
N ALA A 116 5.06 7.44 22.41
CA ALA A 116 4.96 7.69 23.86
C ALA A 116 3.67 8.45 24.27
N TYR A 117 3.06 9.17 23.33
CA TYR A 117 1.86 10.00 23.54
C TYR A 117 0.66 9.53 22.70
N ALA A 118 0.86 8.53 21.84
CA ALA A 118 -0.15 8.00 20.94
C ALA A 118 -1.21 7.20 21.71
N ALA A 119 -2.49 7.40 21.34
CA ALA A 119 -3.60 6.60 21.89
C ALA A 119 -3.51 5.13 21.47
N ASN A 120 -2.98 4.86 20.26
CA ASN A 120 -2.82 3.53 19.69
C ASN A 120 -1.37 3.37 19.19
N PRO A 121 -0.41 3.05 20.08
CA PRO A 121 1.02 3.10 19.77
C PRO A 121 1.54 1.88 18.99
N ASP A 122 0.74 0.83 18.89
CA ASP A 122 1.15 -0.47 18.34
C ASP A 122 0.18 -0.97 17.25
N PHE A 123 0.65 -1.92 16.46
CA PHE A 123 -0.08 -2.47 15.32
C PHE A 123 -1.46 -3.03 15.70
N LEU A 124 -1.56 -3.77 16.82
CA LEU A 124 -2.80 -4.45 17.20
C LEU A 124 -3.84 -3.46 17.73
N SER A 125 -3.42 -2.46 18.52
CA SER A 125 -4.32 -1.38 18.94
C SER A 125 -4.84 -0.57 17.75
N GLN A 126 -3.95 -0.22 16.81
CA GLN A 126 -4.33 0.47 15.57
C GLN A 126 -5.30 -0.35 14.71
N LEU A 127 -5.00 -1.62 14.46
CA LEU A 127 -5.89 -2.54 13.72
C LEU A 127 -7.27 -2.64 14.37
N GLY A 128 -7.34 -2.67 15.71
CA GLY A 128 -8.60 -2.70 16.46
C GLY A 128 -9.54 -1.52 16.15
N THR A 129 -9.00 -0.35 15.78
CA THR A 129 -9.78 0.85 15.44
C THR A 129 -10.47 0.74 14.08
N ILE A 130 -9.88 0.00 13.13
CA ILE A 130 -10.38 -0.19 11.76
C ILE A 130 -10.89 -1.61 11.49
N LYS A 131 -11.37 -2.29 12.53
CA LYS A 131 -11.83 -3.69 12.44
C LYS A 131 -12.92 -3.90 11.38
N TRP A 132 -13.80 -2.93 11.19
CA TRP A 132 -14.90 -3.05 10.22
C TRP A 132 -14.40 -2.90 8.79
N GLU A 133 -13.50 -1.95 8.54
CA GLU A 133 -12.83 -1.78 7.25
C GLU A 133 -12.02 -3.04 6.89
N THR A 134 -11.30 -3.59 7.87
CA THR A 134 -10.55 -4.84 7.73
C THR A 134 -11.47 -6.02 7.41
N LEU A 135 -12.61 -6.15 8.11
CA LEU A 135 -13.59 -7.21 7.85
C LEU A 135 -14.24 -7.08 6.46
N ILE A 136 -14.51 -5.85 6.00
CA ILE A 136 -15.05 -5.59 4.67
C ILE A 136 -14.04 -6.03 3.60
N LEU A 137 -12.77 -5.64 3.73
CA LEU A 137 -11.72 -6.06 2.81
C LEU A 137 -11.52 -7.57 2.84
N LEU A 138 -11.47 -8.18 4.02
CA LEU A 138 -11.37 -9.63 4.16
C LEU A 138 -12.55 -10.34 3.47
N GLY A 139 -13.77 -9.82 3.64
CA GLY A 139 -14.95 -10.33 2.96
C GLY A 139 -14.86 -10.18 1.43
N TYR A 140 -14.41 -9.02 0.94
CA TYR A 140 -14.21 -8.76 -0.48
C TYR A 140 -13.20 -9.74 -1.10
N PHE A 141 -12.00 -9.87 -0.52
CA PHE A 141 -10.98 -10.81 -1.00
C PHE A 141 -11.44 -12.26 -0.88
N SER A 142 -12.11 -12.62 0.22
CA SER A 142 -12.67 -13.97 0.37
C SER A 142 -13.71 -14.31 -0.70
N LEU A 143 -14.54 -13.34 -1.09
CA LEU A 143 -15.50 -13.53 -2.18
C LEU A 143 -14.81 -13.64 -3.54
N GLN A 144 -13.74 -12.87 -3.76
CA GLN A 144 -12.99 -12.90 -5.01
C GLN A 144 -12.22 -14.21 -5.16
N SER A 145 -11.43 -14.60 -4.17
CA SER A 145 -10.71 -15.88 -4.13
C SER A 145 -11.68 -17.07 -4.08
N GLY A 146 -12.79 -16.96 -3.35
CA GLY A 146 -13.77 -18.03 -3.22
C GLY A 146 -14.46 -18.42 -4.53
N LYS A 147 -14.61 -17.48 -5.49
CA LYS A 147 -15.13 -17.78 -6.84
C LYS A 147 -14.24 -18.77 -7.59
N LYS A 148 -12.93 -18.76 -7.32
CA LYS A 148 -11.93 -19.62 -7.99
C LYS A 148 -12.11 -21.09 -7.61
N LEU A 149 -12.56 -21.37 -6.39
CA LEU A 149 -12.85 -22.74 -5.92
C LEU A 149 -14.01 -23.43 -6.67
N PHE A 150 -14.80 -22.69 -7.45
CA PHE A 150 -15.87 -23.24 -8.27
C PHE A 150 -15.46 -23.43 -9.75
N ARG A 151 -14.19 -23.16 -10.08
CA ARG A 151 -13.60 -23.43 -11.40
C ARG A 151 -12.72 -24.68 -11.33
N GLU A 152 -12.20 -25.11 -12.48
CA GLU A 152 -11.13 -26.10 -12.49
C GLU A 152 -9.89 -25.51 -11.81
N THR A 153 -9.37 -26.19 -10.80
CA THR A 153 -8.20 -25.76 -10.02
C THR A 153 -7.09 -26.80 -10.14
N THR A 154 -5.84 -26.36 -9.99
CA THR A 154 -4.67 -27.23 -9.88
C THR A 154 -4.10 -27.22 -8.45
N SER A 155 -3.10 -28.05 -8.19
CA SER A 155 -2.32 -27.98 -6.95
C SER A 155 -1.55 -26.67 -6.87
N PHE A 156 -1.37 -26.14 -5.65
CA PHE A 156 -0.60 -24.92 -5.45
C PHE A 156 0.74 -24.95 -6.17
N HIS A 157 1.03 -23.90 -6.94
CA HIS A 157 2.28 -23.78 -7.68
C HIS A 157 2.72 -22.32 -7.81
N PHE A 158 4.02 -22.16 -8.02
CA PHE A 158 4.63 -20.87 -8.32
C PHE A 158 4.60 -20.61 -9.82
N HIS A 159 4.43 -19.35 -10.20
CA HIS A 159 4.49 -18.91 -11.57
C HIS A 159 5.48 -17.76 -11.71
N ASN A 160 6.29 -17.79 -12.77
CA ASN A 160 7.22 -16.73 -13.10
C ASN A 160 6.67 -15.96 -14.30
N GLU A 161 6.13 -14.78 -14.04
CA GLU A 161 5.46 -13.96 -15.06
C GLU A 161 6.41 -13.02 -15.81
N GLY A 162 7.67 -12.98 -15.37
CA GLY A 162 8.62 -11.96 -15.76
C GLY A 162 8.30 -10.59 -15.15
N TRP A 163 9.09 -9.60 -15.58
CA TRP A 163 8.96 -8.21 -15.16
C TRP A 163 8.41 -7.36 -16.32
N PHE A 164 8.84 -6.11 -16.43
CA PHE A 164 8.56 -5.26 -17.58
C PHE A 164 9.37 -5.74 -18.78
N GLY A 165 8.70 -6.12 -19.87
CA GLY A 165 9.34 -6.63 -21.08
C GLY A 165 8.36 -6.76 -22.22
N LYS A 166 8.84 -6.66 -23.47
CA LYS A 166 8.00 -6.89 -24.66
C LYS A 166 7.67 -8.35 -24.89
N ASP A 167 8.42 -9.21 -24.22
CA ASP A 167 8.37 -10.66 -24.23
C ASP A 167 7.54 -11.24 -23.07
N THR A 168 6.98 -10.39 -22.20
CA THR A 168 6.07 -10.84 -21.13
C THR A 168 4.61 -10.69 -21.56
N THR A 169 3.76 -11.61 -21.10
CA THR A 169 2.35 -11.73 -21.50
C THR A 169 1.57 -10.41 -21.36
N ASN A 170 1.86 -9.65 -20.31
CA ASN A 170 1.13 -8.42 -19.98
C ASN A 170 1.99 -7.15 -20.09
N LEU A 171 3.18 -7.22 -20.70
CA LEU A 171 4.13 -6.09 -20.82
C LEU A 171 4.52 -5.42 -19.48
N GLY A 172 4.27 -6.10 -18.34
CA GLY A 172 4.42 -5.57 -16.99
C GLY A 172 3.26 -4.70 -16.48
N ILE A 173 2.14 -4.58 -17.21
CA ILE A 173 0.94 -3.86 -16.72
C ILE A 173 0.32 -4.54 -15.50
N ASP A 174 0.37 -5.86 -15.47
CA ASP A 174 -0.07 -6.64 -14.32
C ASP A 174 0.71 -6.26 -13.04
N LYS A 175 2.05 -6.21 -13.13
CA LYS A 175 2.95 -5.71 -12.08
C LYS A 175 2.61 -4.29 -11.62
N LEU A 176 2.31 -3.41 -12.57
CA LEU A 176 1.94 -2.03 -12.27
C LEU A 176 0.57 -1.97 -11.56
N THR A 177 -0.37 -2.83 -11.93
CA THR A 177 -1.69 -2.94 -11.32
C THR A 177 -1.59 -3.45 -9.88
N HIS A 178 -0.76 -4.48 -9.63
CA HIS A 178 -0.44 -4.96 -8.29
C HIS A 178 0.11 -3.87 -7.36
N ALA A 179 1.08 -3.08 -7.85
CA ALA A 179 1.58 -1.94 -7.08
C ALA A 179 0.51 -0.87 -6.83
N PHE A 180 -0.29 -0.52 -7.84
CA PHE A 180 -1.31 0.51 -7.69
C PHE A 180 -2.45 0.10 -6.77
N ASP A 181 -2.96 -1.12 -6.89
CA ASP A 181 -4.03 -1.63 -6.05
C ASP A 181 -3.57 -1.72 -4.59
N THR A 182 -2.35 -2.20 -4.35
CA THR A 182 -1.80 -2.23 -3.00
C THR A 182 -1.59 -0.83 -2.42
N TYR A 183 -1.08 0.11 -3.24
CA TYR A 183 -0.99 1.52 -2.86
C TYR A 183 -2.35 2.10 -2.50
N LEU A 184 -3.38 1.86 -3.32
CA LEU A 184 -4.72 2.40 -3.12
C LEU A 184 -5.37 1.85 -1.84
N ILE A 185 -5.25 0.54 -1.60
CA ILE A 185 -5.73 -0.08 -0.35
C ILE A 185 -5.00 0.52 0.85
N ALA A 186 -3.67 0.68 0.76
CA ALA A 186 -2.87 1.29 1.82
C ALA A 186 -3.28 2.74 2.10
N GLU A 187 -3.53 3.56 1.07
CA GLU A 187 -4.02 4.94 1.25
C GLU A 187 -5.38 4.99 1.95
N ILE A 188 -6.33 4.15 1.55
CA ILE A 188 -7.67 4.10 2.13
C ILE A 188 -7.59 3.68 3.61
N LEU A 189 -6.83 2.62 3.90
CA LEU A 189 -6.63 2.16 5.28
C LEU A 189 -5.89 3.19 6.13
N HIS A 190 -4.86 3.83 5.56
CA HIS A 190 -4.13 4.88 6.25
C HIS A 190 -5.03 6.06 6.59
N MET A 191 -5.86 6.55 5.67
CA MET A 191 -6.81 7.62 5.96
C MET A 191 -7.70 7.30 7.16
N ARG A 192 -8.18 6.06 7.26
CA ARG A 192 -9.03 5.61 8.37
C ARG A 192 -8.26 5.44 9.68
N LEU A 193 -7.06 4.88 9.62
CA LEU A 193 -6.17 4.73 10.77
C LEU A 193 -5.71 6.08 11.31
N HIS A 194 -5.26 6.98 10.44
CA HIS A 194 -4.78 8.30 10.80
C HIS A 194 -5.86 9.12 11.52
N ASP A 195 -7.11 9.07 11.03
CA ASP A 195 -8.24 9.73 11.70
C ASP A 195 -8.58 9.09 13.06
N LYS A 196 -8.82 7.76 13.07
CA LYS A 196 -9.29 7.04 14.26
C LYS A 196 -8.24 6.87 15.35
N THR A 197 -6.97 6.93 15.00
CA THR A 197 -5.86 6.81 15.95
C THR A 197 -5.25 8.17 16.31
N HIS A 198 -5.82 9.26 15.79
CA HIS A 198 -5.34 10.63 15.96
C HIS A 198 -3.87 10.80 15.54
N ALA A 199 -3.57 10.37 14.31
CA ALA A 199 -2.25 10.40 13.69
C ALA A 199 -1.19 9.65 14.51
N SER A 200 -1.54 8.49 15.08
CA SER A 200 -0.58 7.73 15.89
C SER A 200 0.60 7.29 15.02
N GLN A 201 1.82 7.56 15.49
CA GLN A 201 3.04 7.14 14.78
C GLN A 201 3.01 5.65 14.41
N GLY A 202 3.09 5.38 13.10
CA GLY A 202 3.12 4.03 12.54
C GLY A 202 1.80 3.57 11.90
N ASP A 203 0.74 4.37 11.97
CA ASP A 203 -0.52 4.16 11.24
C ASP A 203 -0.33 3.90 9.73
N ALA A 204 0.56 4.64 9.04
CA ALA A 204 0.88 4.43 7.63
C ALA A 204 1.54 3.06 7.38
N VAL A 205 2.41 2.63 8.29
CA VAL A 205 3.07 1.32 8.22
C VAL A 205 2.06 0.20 8.50
N THR A 206 1.18 0.38 9.49
CA THR A 206 0.08 -0.56 9.77
C THR A 206 -0.82 -0.71 8.55
N ALA A 207 -1.19 0.38 7.89
CA ALA A 207 -1.98 0.36 6.66
C ALA A 207 -1.27 -0.42 5.53
N ALA A 208 0.02 -0.16 5.33
CA ALA A 208 0.85 -0.83 4.32
C ALA A 208 0.99 -2.33 4.58
N ILE A 209 1.18 -2.75 5.83
CA ILE A 209 1.22 -4.17 6.22
C ILE A 209 -0.13 -4.84 5.91
N LEU A 210 -1.24 -4.21 6.26
CA LEU A 210 -2.58 -4.76 6.00
C LEU A 210 -2.85 -4.87 4.51
N ALA A 211 -2.57 -3.83 3.73
CA ALA A 211 -2.72 -3.85 2.27
C ALA A 211 -1.89 -4.97 1.64
N SER A 212 -0.60 -5.07 2.00
CA SER A 212 0.28 -6.13 1.52
C SER A 212 -0.22 -7.53 1.92
N THR A 213 -0.79 -7.67 3.11
CA THR A 213 -1.35 -8.95 3.59
C THR A 213 -2.57 -9.36 2.75
N PHE A 214 -3.48 -8.42 2.47
CA PHE A 214 -4.65 -8.71 1.63
C PHE A 214 -4.24 -9.10 0.21
N MET A 215 -3.26 -8.41 -0.35
CA MET A 215 -2.76 -8.72 -1.69
C MET A 215 -1.98 -10.04 -1.73
N ALA A 216 -1.23 -10.37 -0.68
CA ALA A 216 -0.61 -11.69 -0.54
C ALA A 216 -1.64 -12.81 -0.41
N LEU A 217 -2.76 -12.60 0.29
CA LEU A 217 -3.86 -13.56 0.34
C LEU A 217 -4.53 -13.74 -1.03
N ASN A 218 -4.64 -12.66 -1.81
CA ASN A 218 -5.09 -12.74 -3.20
C ASN A 218 -4.14 -13.61 -4.03
N GLU A 219 -2.83 -13.36 -3.92
CA GLU A 219 -1.80 -14.11 -4.63
C GLU A 219 -1.79 -15.61 -4.29
N ILE A 220 -2.01 -15.95 -3.02
CA ILE A 220 -2.17 -17.34 -2.59
C ILE A 220 -3.33 -18.01 -3.33
N SER A 221 -4.38 -17.24 -3.66
CA SER A 221 -5.50 -17.75 -4.45
C SER A 221 -5.22 -17.87 -5.94
N ASP A 222 -4.27 -17.11 -6.49
CA ASP A 222 -3.77 -17.30 -7.85
C ASP A 222 -2.96 -18.61 -7.97
N GLY A 223 -2.24 -19.00 -6.91
CA GLY A 223 -1.47 -20.26 -6.86
C GLY A 223 -2.23 -21.56 -7.16
N ILE A 224 -3.57 -21.56 -7.09
CA ILE A 224 -4.42 -22.74 -7.38
C ILE A 224 -5.13 -22.68 -8.74
N GLU A 225 -4.98 -21.59 -9.50
CA GLU A 225 -5.54 -21.47 -10.85
C GLU A 225 -4.72 -22.26 -11.87
N THR A 226 -5.28 -22.59 -13.03
CA THR A 226 -4.59 -23.44 -14.04
C THR A 226 -3.73 -22.64 -15.01
N ASP A 227 -4.05 -21.37 -15.18
CA ASP A 227 -3.47 -20.43 -16.15
C ASP A 227 -2.67 -19.29 -15.50
N SER A 228 -2.76 -19.14 -14.18
CA SER A 228 -1.95 -18.25 -13.34
C SER A 228 -1.30 -19.04 -12.20
N GLY A 229 -0.50 -18.40 -11.35
CA GLY A 229 0.08 -19.04 -10.16
C GLY A 229 0.71 -18.03 -9.21
N TYR A 230 1.27 -18.50 -8.09
CA TYR A 230 1.82 -17.59 -7.08
C TYR A 230 3.13 -16.96 -7.57
N SER A 231 3.14 -15.64 -7.72
CA SER A 231 4.20 -14.87 -8.34
C SER A 231 4.95 -14.01 -7.33
N MET A 232 6.26 -14.23 -7.24
CA MET A 232 7.12 -13.40 -6.38
C MET A 232 7.29 -11.98 -6.92
N GLN A 233 7.13 -11.80 -8.24
CA GLN A 233 7.12 -10.48 -8.87
C GLN A 233 5.92 -9.65 -8.41
N ASP A 234 4.74 -10.27 -8.31
CA ASP A 234 3.53 -9.59 -7.83
C ASP A 234 3.61 -9.25 -6.36
N ILE A 235 4.09 -10.17 -5.54
CA ILE A 235 4.40 -9.90 -4.13
C ILE A 235 5.35 -8.71 -4.00
N THR A 236 6.40 -8.66 -4.82
CA THR A 236 7.35 -7.54 -4.79
C THR A 236 6.67 -6.23 -5.16
N MET A 237 5.85 -6.22 -6.20
CA MET A 237 5.16 -5.01 -6.64
C MET A 237 4.09 -4.55 -5.65
N ASN A 238 3.41 -5.48 -4.98
CA ASN A 238 2.52 -5.17 -3.88
C ASN A 238 3.29 -4.41 -2.77
N LEU A 239 4.46 -4.90 -2.38
CA LEU A 239 5.32 -4.24 -1.39
C LEU A 239 5.81 -2.86 -1.86
N VAL A 240 6.15 -2.70 -3.14
CA VAL A 240 6.52 -1.40 -3.73
C VAL A 240 5.37 -0.40 -3.62
N GLY A 241 4.14 -0.82 -3.96
CA GLY A 241 2.94 0.00 -3.83
C GLY A 241 2.66 0.43 -2.39
N ALA A 242 2.69 -0.54 -1.46
CA ALA A 242 2.52 -0.29 -0.04
C ALA A 242 3.60 0.66 0.52
N GLY A 243 4.86 0.42 0.16
CA GLY A 243 5.99 1.26 0.54
C GLY A 243 5.87 2.68 0.00
N PHE A 244 5.38 2.84 -1.24
CA PHE A 244 5.10 4.16 -1.81
C PHE A 244 4.02 4.91 -1.00
N SER A 245 2.97 4.23 -0.53
CA SER A 245 1.99 4.84 0.39
C SER A 245 2.62 5.28 1.72
N VAL A 246 3.50 4.46 2.31
CA VAL A 246 4.24 4.86 3.52
C VAL A 246 5.05 6.13 3.27
N LEU A 247 5.84 6.18 2.19
CA LEU A 247 6.65 7.36 1.85
C LEU A 247 5.77 8.59 1.66
N ARG A 248 4.66 8.43 0.92
CA ARG A 248 3.72 9.52 0.64
C ARG A 248 3.11 10.11 1.91
N ASN A 249 2.86 9.28 2.91
CA ASN A 249 2.19 9.71 4.15
C ASN A 249 3.15 10.04 5.29
N THR A 250 4.43 9.68 5.23
CA THR A 250 5.38 9.93 6.33
C THR A 250 6.43 10.98 6.00
N VAL A 251 6.69 11.23 4.72
CA VAL A 251 7.65 12.26 4.29
C VAL A 251 6.93 13.59 4.08
N PRO A 252 7.34 14.68 4.77
CA PRO A 252 6.70 15.98 4.64
C PRO A 252 6.69 16.51 3.20
N GLY A 253 5.50 16.88 2.70
CA GLY A 253 5.34 17.46 1.37
C GLY A 253 5.24 16.44 0.23
N MET A 254 5.41 15.14 0.47
CA MET A 254 5.32 14.12 -0.60
C MET A 254 3.88 13.94 -1.07
N ARG A 255 2.92 13.90 -0.15
CA ARG A 255 1.50 13.76 -0.46
C ARG A 255 1.00 14.86 -1.40
N GLU A 256 1.47 16.08 -1.22
CA GLU A 256 1.05 17.26 -1.97
C GLU A 256 1.71 17.34 -3.34
N LYS A 257 2.88 16.70 -3.52
CA LYS A 257 3.68 16.81 -4.75
C LYS A 257 3.54 15.62 -5.67
N VAL A 258 3.27 14.44 -5.12
CA VAL A 258 3.28 13.19 -5.89
C VAL A 258 1.94 12.47 -5.75
N ALA A 259 1.38 12.10 -6.90
CA ALA A 259 0.22 11.23 -7.00
C ALA A 259 0.59 10.03 -7.87
N PHE A 260 0.32 8.82 -7.37
CA PHE A 260 0.38 7.63 -8.20
C PHE A 260 -0.99 7.45 -8.87
N LYS A 261 -1.02 7.53 -10.20
CA LYS A 261 -2.20 7.39 -11.04
C LYS A 261 -1.85 6.48 -12.20
N ILE A 262 -2.80 5.62 -12.56
CA ILE A 262 -2.73 4.79 -13.76
C ILE A 262 -3.91 5.17 -14.65
N GLU A 263 -3.62 5.34 -15.93
CA GLU A 263 -4.61 5.44 -16.99
C GLU A 263 -4.30 4.35 -18.01
N ILE A 264 -5.30 3.52 -18.31
CA ILE A 264 -5.21 2.49 -19.34
C ILE A 264 -5.94 3.01 -20.56
N ILE A 265 -5.19 3.25 -21.63
CA ILE A 265 -5.73 3.70 -22.91
C ILE A 265 -5.73 2.48 -23.85
N PRO A 266 -6.91 2.03 -24.33
CA PRO A 266 -6.97 0.96 -25.32
C PRO A 266 -6.25 1.38 -26.62
N ASP A 267 -5.42 0.49 -27.16
CA ASP A 267 -4.77 0.67 -28.47
C ASP A 267 -4.98 -0.58 -29.34
N ASP A 268 -5.57 -0.38 -30.52
CA ASP A 268 -5.87 -1.42 -31.50
C ASP A 268 -4.60 -2.12 -32.04
N ASN A 269 -3.42 -1.53 -31.85
CA ASN A 269 -2.13 -2.10 -32.27
C ASN A 269 -1.48 -3.02 -31.23
N ILE A 270 -1.99 -3.05 -29.99
CA ILE A 270 -1.41 -3.81 -28.86
C ILE A 270 -2.38 -4.88 -28.37
N TYR A 271 -3.70 -4.69 -28.52
CA TYR A 271 -4.71 -5.69 -28.16
C TYR A 271 -5.10 -6.60 -29.33
N SER A 272 -4.89 -7.91 -29.16
CA SER A 272 -5.52 -8.94 -29.98
C SER A 272 -6.95 -9.21 -29.47
N TYR A 273 -7.97 -9.06 -30.32
CA TYR A 273 -9.39 -9.37 -30.03
C TYR A 273 -9.71 -10.86 -29.79
N ARG A 274 -8.70 -11.71 -29.60
CA ARG A 274 -8.89 -13.13 -29.33
C ARG A 274 -8.38 -13.44 -27.93
N GLY A 275 -9.32 -13.46 -26.99
CA GLY A 275 -9.24 -14.31 -25.80
C GLY A 275 -9.63 -15.74 -26.15
#